data_AF-A0AAI8K9T7-F1
#
_entry.id   AF-A0AAI8K9T7-F1
#
_cell.length_a   1.000
_cell.length_b   1.000
_cell.length_c   1.000
_cell.angle_alpha   90.00
_cell.angle_beta   90.00
_cell.angle_gamma   90.00
#
_symmetry.space_group_name_H-M   'P 1'
#
loop_
_entity.id
_entity.type
_entity.pdbx_description
1 polymer ?
#
loop_
_entity_poly.entity_id
_entity_poly.type
_entity_poly.pdbx_seq_one_letter_code
_entity_poly.pdbx_strand_id
1 'polypeptide(L)' 'MHENTEIRREVSSISYMQQLTNTLRFVVVPAGIQFFHVTDRTTGRVKGFRRSHLEACALARLLDDCAA' A
#
# COMPACT_ATOMS: atom_id res chain seq x y z
N MET A 1 -23.08 17.87 29.27
CA MET A 1 -22.00 16.99 29.74
C MET A 1 -21.57 16.17 28.53
N HIS A 2 -20.39 16.49 27.97
CA HIS A 2 -19.75 15.64 26.98
C HIS A 2 -19.24 14.38 27.69
N GLU A 3 -19.27 13.22 27.03
CA GLU A 3 -18.06 12.50 26.60
C GLU A 3 -18.46 11.09 26.13
N ASN A 4 -18.50 10.89 24.81
CA ASN A 4 -18.38 9.56 24.21
C ASN A 4 -17.29 9.63 23.14
N THR A 5 -16.05 9.79 23.60
CA THR A 5 -14.85 9.90 22.78
C THR A 5 -14.03 8.61 22.79
N GLU A 6 -14.68 7.45 22.87
CA GLU A 6 -14.02 6.14 22.95
C GLU A 6 -13.98 5.39 21.60
N ILE A 7 -14.08 6.09 20.46
CA ILE A 7 -13.91 5.48 19.12
C ILE A 7 -12.68 6.06 18.41
N ARG A 8 -11.55 6.18 19.13
CA ARG A 8 -10.25 6.62 18.57
C ARG A 8 -9.11 5.61 18.72
N ARG A 9 -9.43 4.36 19.02
CA ARG A 9 -8.55 3.20 18.80
C ARG A 9 -9.30 2.43 17.72
N GLU A 10 -8.99 2.59 16.43
CA GLU A 10 -8.16 1.63 15.68
C GLU A 10 -7.45 2.25 14.44
N VAL A 11 -7.53 3.57 14.18
CA VAL A 11 -6.98 4.15 12.92
C VAL A 11 -5.44 4.16 12.90
N SER A 12 -4.81 4.03 14.07
CA SER A 12 -3.35 3.96 14.21
C SER A 12 -2.73 2.67 13.66
N SER A 13 -3.54 1.65 13.33
CA SER A 13 -3.02 0.39 12.77
C SER A 13 -2.82 0.48 11.24
N ILE A 14 -3.64 1.26 10.55
CA ILE A 14 -3.49 1.48 9.11
C ILE A 14 -2.26 2.35 8.83
N SER A 15 -1.96 3.31 9.71
CA SER A 15 -0.88 4.27 9.52
C SER A 15 0.52 3.62 9.53
N TYR A 16 0.78 2.60 10.36
CA TYR A 16 2.12 1.99 10.42
C TYR A 16 2.47 1.19 9.16
N MET A 17 1.49 0.54 8.52
CA MET A 17 1.69 -0.13 7.24
C MET A 17 1.83 0.87 6.10
N GLN A 18 1.02 1.95 6.12
CA GLN A 18 1.13 3.04 5.15
C GLN A 18 2.50 3.75 5.22
N GLN A 19 3.07 3.92 6.43
CA GLN A 19 4.36 4.60 6.61
C GLN A 19 5.56 3.82 6.05
N LEU A 20 5.58 2.49 6.18
CA LEU A 20 6.63 1.64 5.58
C LEU A 20 6.54 1.59 4.06
N THR A 21 5.35 1.78 3.49
CA THR A 21 5.18 1.89 2.03
C THR A 21 5.57 3.25 1.46
N ASN A 22 5.77 4.27 2.32
CA ASN A 22 6.10 5.63 1.87
C ASN A 22 7.57 5.78 1.43
N THR A 23 8.43 4.84 1.82
CA THR A 23 9.82 4.76 1.32
C THR A 23 9.95 3.94 0.04
N LEU A 24 8.93 3.16 -0.33
CA LEU A 24 8.99 2.31 -1.52
C LEU A 24 8.69 3.13 -2.78
N ARG A 25 9.50 2.93 -3.83
CA ARG A 25 9.24 3.54 -5.14
C ARG A 25 7.98 2.97 -5.80
N PHE A 26 7.60 1.75 -5.43
CA PHE A 26 6.42 1.06 -5.96
C PHE A 26 5.32 0.98 -4.92
N VAL A 27 4.13 1.44 -5.29
CA VAL A 27 2.94 1.51 -4.44
C VAL A 27 1.90 0.52 -4.92
N VAL A 28 1.25 -0.19 -3.99
CA VAL A 28 0.15 -1.10 -4.28
C VAL A 28 -1.16 -0.36 -4.12
N VAL A 29 -1.91 -0.21 -5.22
CA VAL A 29 -3.19 0.50 -5.24
C VAL A 29 -4.32 -0.51 -5.45
N PRO A 30 -5.29 -0.60 -4.51
CA PRO A 30 -6.49 -1.41 -4.73
C PRO A 30 -7.36 -0.76 -5.82
N ALA A 31 -7.73 -1.54 -6.83
CA ALA A 31 -8.50 -1.07 -7.98
C ALA A 31 -9.83 -1.80 -8.17
N GLY A 32 -10.22 -2.64 -7.21
CA GLY A 32 -11.49 -3.35 -7.22
C GLY A 32 -11.51 -4.51 -6.22
N ILE A 33 -12.49 -5.39 -6.38
CA ILE A 33 -12.65 -6.59 -5.55
C ILE A 33 -11.54 -7.56 -5.92
N GLN A 34 -10.56 -7.74 -5.02
CA GLN A 34 -9.37 -8.57 -5.27
C GLN A 34 -8.56 -8.14 -6.50
N PHE A 35 -8.46 -6.83 -6.77
CA PHE A 35 -7.56 -6.31 -7.81
C PHE A 35 -6.62 -5.28 -7.22
N PHE A 36 -5.33 -5.49 -7.44
CA PHE A 36 -4.25 -4.64 -6.96
C PHE A 36 -3.32 -4.29 -8.12
N HIS A 37 -3.13 -3.00 -8.35
CA HIS A 37 -2.14 -2.50 -9.30
C HIS A 37 -0.87 -2.12 -8.56
N VAL A 38 0.28 -2.54 -9.09
CA VAL A 38 1.58 -2.06 -8.64
C VAL A 38 1.94 -0.88 -9.52
N THR A 39 1.93 0.32 -8.94
CA THR A 39 2.18 1.57 -9.64
C THR A 39 3.49 2.16 -9.16
N ASP A 40 4.33 2.57 -10.09
CA ASP A 40 5.56 3.31 -9.78
C ASP A 40 5.21 4.75 -9.39
N ARG A 41 5.65 5.18 -8.20
CA ARG A 41 5.41 6.53 -7.68
C ARG A 41 6.18 7.60 -8.46
N THR A 42 7.35 7.25 -8.99
CA THR A 42 8.24 8.19 -9.70
C THR A 42 7.80 8.40 -11.14
N THR A 43 7.43 7.31 -11.82
CA THR A 43 7.03 7.37 -13.24
C THR A 43 5.53 7.39 -13.46
N GLY A 44 4.73 7.10 -12.42
CA GLY A 44 3.28 6.96 -12.52
C GLY A 44 2.84 5.75 -13.34
N ARG A 45 3.77 4.88 -13.77
CA ARG A 45 3.47 3.75 -14.63
C ARG A 45 3.02 2.54 -13.82
N VAL A 46 1.94 1.89 -14.27
CA VAL A 46 1.52 0.60 -13.73
C VAL A 46 2.48 -0.48 -14.23
N LYS A 47 3.20 -1.12 -13.31
CA LYS A 47 4.15 -2.19 -13.60
C LYS A 47 3.50 -3.57 -13.66
N GLY A 48 2.33 -3.73 -13.04
CA GLY A 48 1.59 -4.98 -13.13
C GLY A 48 0.28 -4.98 -12.35
N PHE A 49 -0.56 -5.94 -12.70
CA PHE A 49 -1.82 -6.24 -12.02
C PHE A 49 -1.68 -7.60 -11.30
N ARG A 50 -2.21 -7.65 -10.08
CA ARG A 50 -2.26 -8.86 -9.26
C ARG A 50 -3.63 -8.97 -8.61
N ARG A 51 -4.07 -10.21 -8.42
CA ARG A 51 -5.33 -10.50 -7.71
C ARG A 51 -5.14 -10.64 -6.20
N SER A 52 -3.90 -10.89 -5.78
CA SER A 52 -3.52 -10.99 -4.37
C SER A 52 -2.70 -9.77 -3.95
N HIS A 53 -3.05 -9.22 -2.78
CA HIS A 53 -2.27 -8.16 -2.14
C HIS A 53 -0.84 -8.63 -1.83
N LEU A 54 -0.67 -9.90 -1.41
CA LEU A 54 0.63 -10.45 -1.07
C LEU A 54 1.56 -10.51 -2.29
N GLU A 55 1.04 -10.95 -3.43
CA GLU A 55 1.77 -10.98 -4.70
C GLU A 55 2.10 -9.57 -5.20
N ALA A 56 1.18 -8.62 -5.03
CA ALA A 56 1.40 -7.23 -5.38
C ALA A 56 2.54 -6.61 -4.54
N CYS A 57 2.54 -6.87 -3.23
CA CYS A 57 3.62 -6.44 -2.34
C CYS A 57 4.96 -7.10 -2.66
N ALA A 58 4.98 -8.41 -2.95
CA ALA A 58 6.21 -9.11 -3.34
C ALA A 58 6.80 -8.52 -4.62
N LEU A 59 5.96 -8.22 -5.61
CA LEU A 59 6.38 -7.56 -6.85
C LEU A 59 6.90 -6.15 -6.59
N ALA A 60 6.21 -5.36 -5.76
CA ALA A 60 6.65 -4.01 -5.40
C ALA A 60 8.04 -4.02 -4.75
N ARG A 61 8.31 -4.98 -3.85
CA ARG A 61 9.63 -5.15 -3.22
C ARG A 61 10.69 -5.57 -4.23
N LEU A 62 10.42 -6.57 -5.07
CA LEU A 62 11.35 -7.02 -6.11
C LEU A 62 11.74 -5.89 -7.07
N LEU A 63 10.77 -5.04 -7.43
CA LEU A 63 11.02 -3.89 -8.29
C LEU A 63 11.84 -2.80 -7.60
N ASP A 64 11.64 -2.60 -6.30
CA ASP A 64 12.44 -1.66 -5.48
C ASP A 64 13.88 -2.15 -5.33
N ASP A 65 14.06 -3.44 -5.00
CA ASP A 65 15.36 -4.10 -4.83
C ASP A 65 16.17 -4.21 -6.13
N CYS A 66 15.51 -4.42 -7.29
CA CYS A 66 16.18 -4.50 -8.60
C CYS A 66 16.51 -3.10 -9.18
N ALA A 67 15.91 -2.04 -8.64
CA ALA A 67 16.16 -0.65 -9.03
C ALA A 67 17.15 0.08 -8.10
N ALA A 68 17.78 -0.64 -7.16
CA ALA A 68 18.89 -0.21 -6.33
C ALA A 68 20.23 -0.64 -6.95
#